data_AF-A0A0F8V8G0-F1
#
_entry.id   AF-A0A0F8V8G0-F1
#
_cell.length_a   1.000
_cell.length_b   1.000
_cell.length_c   1.000
_cell.angle_alpha   90.00
_cell.angle_beta   90.00
_cell.angle_gamma   90.00
#
_symmetry.space_group_name_H-M   'P 1'
#
loop_
_entity.id
_entity.type
_entity.pdbx_description
1 polymer ?
#
loop_
_entity_poly.entity_id
_entity_poly.type
_entity_poly.pdbx_seq_one_letter_code
_entity_poly.pdbx_strand_id
1 'polypeptide(L)' 'MTQVKLDKALAEDLITSKLRILQRYIDEILTKYNESSSKDFLEKTRNGIYQNAEDDAVELRQLLLDYSKLQEILDNL' A
#
# COMPACT_ATOMS: atom_id res chain seq x y z
N MET A 1 -7.03 -31.68 -6.28
CA MET A 1 -6.81 -30.40 -5.58
C MET A 1 -6.33 -30.71 -4.18
N THR A 2 -5.17 -30.21 -3.80
CA THR A 2 -4.62 -30.42 -2.44
C THR A 2 -5.10 -29.29 -1.55
N GLN A 3 -5.69 -29.61 -0.40
CA GLN A 3 -6.05 -28.61 0.61
C GLN A 3 -4.87 -28.41 1.56
N VAL A 4 -4.39 -27.17 1.66
CA VAL A 4 -3.37 -26.76 2.63
C VAL A 4 -4.08 -26.03 3.76
N LYS A 5 -3.80 -26.43 5.01
CA LYS A 5 -4.31 -25.73 6.21
C LYS A 5 -3.24 -24.74 6.65
N LEU A 6 -3.65 -23.50 6.89
CA LEU A 6 -2.82 -22.47 7.49
C LEU A 6 -3.37 -22.14 8.88
N ASP A 7 -2.49 -22.02 9.86
CA ASP A 7 -2.88 -21.55 11.19
C ASP A 7 -3.35 -20.09 11.12
N LYS A 8 -4.46 -19.77 11.80
CA LYS A 8 -5.06 -18.42 11.76
C LYS A 8 -4.10 -17.36 12.30
N ALA A 9 -3.44 -17.63 13.44
CA ALA A 9 -2.52 -16.67 14.04
C ALA A 9 -1.30 -16.44 13.14
N LEU A 10 -0.80 -17.48 12.49
CA LEU A 10 0.25 -17.34 11.48
C LEU A 10 -0.23 -16.51 10.27
N ALA A 11 -1.47 -16.71 9.80
CA ALA A 11 -2.02 -15.92 8.69
C ALA A 11 -2.14 -14.43 9.06
N GLU A 12 -2.67 -14.13 10.25
CA GLU A 12 -2.79 -12.77 10.77
C GLU A 12 -1.43 -12.09 10.90
N ASP A 13 -0.42 -12.79 11.44
CA ASP A 13 0.93 -12.25 11.59
C ASP A 13 1.59 -11.95 10.23
N LEU A 14 1.47 -12.87 9.27
CA LEU A 14 2.01 -12.69 7.92
C LEU A 14 1.35 -11.51 7.20
N ILE A 15 0.03 -11.39 7.28
CA ILE A 15 -0.71 -10.28 6.64
C ILE A 15 -0.35 -8.96 7.32
N THR A 16 -0.33 -8.91 8.65
CA THR A 16 0.06 -7.71 9.40
C THR A 16 1.49 -7.28 9.08
N SER A 17 2.42 -8.22 9.00
CA SER A 17 3.80 -7.96 8.58
C SER A 17 3.85 -7.34 7.18
N LYS A 18 3.09 -7.89 6.22
CA LYS A 18 3.02 -7.36 4.86
C LYS A 18 2.38 -5.97 4.79
N LEU A 19 1.32 -5.71 5.55
CA LEU A 19 0.70 -4.39 5.66
C LEU A 19 1.69 -3.34 6.16
N ARG A 20 2.51 -3.65 7.17
CA ARG A 20 3.58 -2.76 7.66
C ARG A 20 4.62 -2.44 6.58
N ILE A 21 5.01 -3.44 5.79
CA ILE A 21 5.95 -3.24 4.67
C ILE A 21 5.35 -2.33 3.60
N LEU A 22 4.09 -2.55 3.22
CA LEU A 22 3.39 -1.70 2.27
C LEU A 22 3.26 -0.26 2.78
N GLN A 23 2.91 -0.08 4.05
CA GLN A 23 2.84 1.25 4.66
C GLN A 23 4.19 1.97 4.60
N ARG A 24 5.29 1.27 4.87
CA ARG A 24 6.64 1.86 4.75
C ARG A 24 6.93 2.33 3.32
N TYR A 25 6.59 1.56 2.30
CA TYR A 25 6.79 2.00 0.91
C TYR A 25 5.90 3.19 0.53
N ILE A 26 4.66 3.21 1.02
CA ILE A 26 3.77 4.37 0.88
C ILE A 26 4.44 5.60 1.52
N ASP A 27 4.92 5.49 2.75
CA ASP A 27 5.55 6.59 3.48
C ASP A 27 6.85 7.07 2.81
N GLU A 28 7.65 6.16 2.24
CA GLU A 28 8.86 6.49 1.48
C GLU A 28 8.54 7.36 0.25
N ILE A 29 7.49 6.99 -0.51
CA ILE A 29 7.02 7.80 -1.65
C ILE A 29 6.53 9.16 -1.16
N LEU A 30 5.68 9.22 -0.14
CA LEU A 30 5.12 10.49 0.34
C LEU A 30 6.21 11.42 0.90
N THR A 31 7.18 10.86 1.62
CA THR A 31 8.31 11.61 2.17
C THR A 31 9.18 12.23 1.08
N LYS A 32 9.40 11.51 -0.04
CA LYS A 32 10.14 12.03 -1.21
C LYS A 32 9.55 13.34 -1.74
N TYR A 33 8.24 13.54 -1.60
CA TYR A 33 7.51 14.72 -2.07
C TYR A 33 7.08 15.68 -0.95
N ASN A 34 7.49 15.41 0.30
CA ASN A 34 7.08 16.14 1.49
C ASN A 34 5.54 16.22 1.66
N GLU A 35 4.86 15.12 1.32
CA GLU A 35 3.41 14.99 1.47
C GLU A 35 3.07 14.09 2.67
N SER A 36 1.93 14.35 3.30
CA SER A 36 1.39 13.52 4.39
C SER A 36 0.16 12.72 3.96
N SER A 37 -0.27 12.87 2.71
CA SER A 37 -1.55 12.38 2.20
C SER A 37 -1.37 11.83 0.81
N SER A 38 -1.64 10.53 0.63
CA SER A 38 -1.61 9.89 -0.68
C SER A 38 -2.59 10.54 -1.66
N LYS A 39 -3.73 11.01 -1.16
CA LYS A 39 -4.71 11.71 -2.00
C LYS A 39 -4.14 13.02 -2.53
N ASP A 40 -3.52 13.82 -1.66
CA ASP A 40 -2.99 15.13 -2.05
C ASP A 40 -1.79 14.98 -2.98
N PHE A 41 -0.91 14.03 -2.71
CA PHE A 41 0.16 13.67 -3.64
C PHE A 41 -0.37 13.30 -5.02
N LEU A 42 -1.34 12.37 -5.10
CA LEU A 42 -1.90 11.92 -6.38
C LEU A 42 -2.60 13.04 -7.17
N GLU A 43 -3.31 13.94 -6.48
CA GLU A 43 -3.94 15.10 -7.12
C GLU A 43 -2.88 16.11 -7.61
N LYS A 44 -1.85 16.39 -6.81
CA LYS A 44 -0.74 17.28 -7.20
C LYS A 44 0.02 16.75 -8.40
N THR A 45 0.31 15.45 -8.44
CA THR A 45 0.95 14.80 -9.60
C THR A 45 0.05 14.88 -10.83
N ARG A 46 -1.24 14.61 -10.69
CA ARG A 46 -2.22 14.72 -11.81
C ARG A 46 -2.29 16.14 -12.37
N ASN A 47 -2.14 17.15 -11.53
CA ASN A 47 -2.15 18.56 -11.92
C ASN A 47 -0.78 19.06 -12.42
N GLY A 48 0.23 18.19 -12.50
CA GLY A 48 1.57 18.53 -12.99
C GLY A 48 2.39 19.39 -12.02
N ILE A 49 2.03 19.44 -10.74
CA ILE A 49 2.77 20.19 -9.71
C ILE A 49 4.13 19.53 -9.47
N TYR A 50 4.18 18.21 -9.44
CA TYR A 50 5.42 17.45 -9.36
C TYR A 50 5.86 16.99 -10.74
N GLN A 51 7.07 17.38 -11.13
CA GLN A 51 7.67 16.91 -12.37
C GLN A 51 8.23 15.51 -12.19
N ASN A 52 7.99 14.63 -13.17
CA ASN A 52 8.48 13.24 -13.19
C ASN A 52 8.00 12.38 -12.01
N ALA A 53 6.83 12.69 -11.46
CA ALA A 53 6.22 11.94 -10.36
C ALA A 53 5.21 10.89 -10.84
N GLU A 54 5.03 10.72 -12.15
CA GLU A 54 4.07 9.81 -12.75
C GLU A 54 4.31 8.36 -12.34
N ASP A 55 5.57 7.91 -12.36
CA ASP A 55 5.96 6.55 -11.98
C ASP A 55 5.66 6.28 -10.50
N ASP A 56 6.05 7.21 -9.61
CA ASP A 56 5.76 7.12 -8.17
C ASP A 56 4.25 7.15 -7.89
N ALA A 57 3.47 7.89 -8.69
CA ALA A 57 2.01 7.92 -8.57
C ALA A 57 1.35 6.61 -9.03
N VAL A 58 1.87 5.96 -10.06
CA VAL A 58 1.43 4.63 -10.47
C VAL A 58 1.75 3.61 -9.38
N GLU A 59 2.99 3.64 -8.87
CA GLU A 59 3.42 2.75 -7.80
C GLU A 59 2.59 2.92 -6.53
N LEU A 60 2.37 4.17 -6.09
CA LEU A 60 1.55 4.46 -4.92
C LEU A 60 0.12 3.94 -5.06
N ARG A 61 -0.50 4.08 -6.24
CA ARG A 61 -1.84 3.52 -6.49
C ARG A 61 -1.87 2.00 -6.33
N GLN A 62 -0.85 1.31 -6.82
CA GLN A 62 -0.75 -0.14 -6.69
C GLN A 62 -0.55 -0.55 -5.22
N LEU A 63 0.32 0.14 -4.48
CA LEU A 63 0.55 -0.10 -3.06
C LEU A 63 -0.74 0.09 -2.24
N LEU A 64 -1.51 1.15 -2.50
CA LEU A 64 -2.79 1.40 -1.84
C LEU A 64 -3.83 0.32 -2.15
N LEU A 65 -3.88 -0.16 -3.39
CA LEU A 65 -4.76 -1.25 -3.79
C LEU A 65 -4.42 -2.55 -3.06
N ASP A 66 -3.14 -2.90 -3.00
CA ASP A 66 -2.67 -4.11 -2.33
C ASP A 66 -2.83 -4.03 -0.81
N TYR A 67 -2.63 -2.83 -0.23
CA TYR A 67 -2.89 -2.58 1.18
C TYR A 67 -4.38 -2.80 1.49
N SER A 68 -5.27 -2.18 0.72
CA SER A 68 -6.72 -2.30 0.91
C SER A 68 -7.19 -3.76 0.83
N LYS A 69 -6.71 -4.52 -0.16
CA LYS A 69 -7.02 -5.95 -0.30
C LYS A 69 -6.56 -6.77 0.89
N LEU A 70 -5.35 -6.55 1.39
CA LEU A 70 -4.82 -7.28 2.55
C LEU A 70 -5.54 -6.90 3.84
N GLN A 71 -5.91 -5.63 4.00
CA GLN A 71 -6.72 -5.18 5.13
C GLN A 71 -8.09 -5.86 5.11
N GLU A 72 -8.74 -5.91 3.95
CA GLU A 72 -10.02 -6.62 3.79
C GLU A 72 -9.89 -8.12 4.12
N ILE A 73 -8.80 -8.77 3.69
CA ILE A 73 -8.56 -10.18 4.05
C ILE A 73 -8.38 -10.35 5.56
N LEU A 74 -7.63 -9.45 6.21
CA LEU A 74 -7.38 -9.47 7.65
C LEU A 74 -8.67 -9.25 8.45
N ASP A 75 -9.51 -8.32 8.01
CA ASP A 75 -10.78 -7.99 8.67
C ASP A 75 -11.80 -9.14 8.58
N ASN A 76 -11.66 -10.02 7.58
CA ASN A 76 -12.53 -11.16 7.32
C ASN A 76 -11.94 -12.53 7.75
N LEU A 77 -10.82 -12.53 8.46
CA LEU A 77 -10.09 -13.73 8.88
C LEU A 77 -10.66 -14.37 10.15
#